data_AF-A0A9E7VAB2-F1
#
_entry.id   AF-A0A9E7VAB2-F1
#
_cell.length_a   1.000
_cell.length_b   1.000
_cell.length_c   1.000
_cell.angle_alpha   90.00
_cell.angle_beta   90.00
_cell.angle_gamma   90.00
#
_symmetry.space_group_name_H-M   'P 1'
#
loop_
_entity.id
_entity.type
_entity.pdbx_description
1 polymer ?
#
loop_
_entity_poly.entity_id
_entity_poly.type
_entity_poly.pdbx_seq_one_letter_code
_entity_poly.pdbx_strand_id
1 'polypeptide(L)' 'MFLVRLDNENRILVFASGRVQRNFIRILPVNRIKIVVSSYDSTKGHII' A
#
# COMPACT_ATOMS: atom_id res chain seq x y z
N MET A 1 -0.99 8.91 -1.35
CA MET A 1 -1.56 7.86 -2.23
C MET A 1 -0.39 7.29 -3.02
N PHE A 2 -0.21 5.97 -3.00
CA PHE A 2 0.91 5.29 -3.66
C PHE A 2 0.37 4.25 -4.63
N LEU A 3 0.99 4.13 -5.80
CA LEU A 3 0.64 3.11 -6.78
C LEU A 3 1.57 1.92 -6.59
N VAL A 4 1.01 0.79 -6.17
CA VAL A 4 1.77 -0.41 -5.82
C VAL A 4 1.42 -1.52 -6.80
N ARG A 5 2.43 -2.27 -7.25
CA ARG A 5 2.26 -3.47 -8.07
C ARG A 5 2.22 -4.68 -7.15
N LEU A 6 1.12 -5.43 -7.16
CA LEU A 6 1.06 -6.73 -6.50
C LEU A 6 1.80 -7.77 -7.34
N ASP A 7 2.17 -8.87 -6.70
CA ASP A 7 2.74 -10.05 -7.35
C ASP A 7 1.80 -10.63 -8.43
N ASN A 8 0.48 -10.42 -8.30
CA ASN A 8 -0.53 -10.78 -9.30
C ASN A 8 -0.61 -9.80 -10.50
N GLU A 9 0.44 -9.03 -10.75
CA GLU A 9 0.55 -7.98 -11.79
C GLU A 9 -0.42 -6.80 -11.70
N ASN A 10 -1.39 -6.85 -10.78
CA ASN A 10 -2.39 -5.82 -10.62
C ASN A 10 -1.79 -4.57 -9.97
N ARG A 11 -2.19 -3.40 -10.49
CA ARG A 11 -1.77 -2.10 -9.94
C ARG A 11 -2.89 -1.57 -9.07
N ILE A 12 -2.60 -1.36 -7.79
CA ILE A 12 -3.59 -0.86 -6.84
C ILE A 12 -3.19 0.50 -6.28
N LEU A 13 -4.21 1.28 -5.92
CA LEU A 13 -4.04 2.54 -5.20
C LEU A 13 -4.05 2.25 -3.71
N VAL A 14 -2.96 2.62 -3.05
CA VAL A 14 -2.76 2.35 -1.62
C VAL A 14 -2.65 3.66 -0.84
N PHE A 15 -3.37 3.71 0.27
CA PHE A 15 -3.27 4.79 1.23
C PHE A 15 -2.30 4.40 2.35
N ALA A 16 -1.41 5.33 2.71
CA ALA A 16 -0.59 5.15 3.90
C ALA A 16 -1.48 5.25 5.13
N SER A 17 -1.42 4.26 6.02
CA SER A 17 -2.10 4.35 7.30
C SER A 17 -1.50 5.48 8.15
N GLY A 18 -2.30 6.04 9.05
CA GLY A 18 -1.84 7.10 9.96
C GLY A 18 -0.61 6.69 10.78
N ARG A 19 -0.42 5.40 11.04
CA ARG A 19 0.78 4.86 11.70
C ARG A 19 2.06 5.13 10.91
N VAL A 20 2.03 4.92 9.59
CA VAL A 20 3.18 5.15 8.70
C VAL A 20 3.56 6.63 8.70
N GLN A 21 2.56 7.52 8.69
CA GLN A 21 2.78 8.97 8.79
C GLN A 21 3.36 9.37 10.16
N ARG A 22 2.79 8.85 11.25
CA ARG A 22 3.26 9.13 12.63
C ARG A 22 4.69 8.64 12.89
N ASN A 23 5.07 7.50 12.30
CA ASN A 23 6.40 6.91 12.47
C ASN A 23 7.43 7.41 11.44
N PHE A 24 7.08 8.37 10.59
CA PHE A 24 7.94 8.90 9.52
C PHE A 24 8.59 7.80 8.66
N ILE A 25 7.87 6.70 8.43
CA ILE A 25 8.39 5.58 7.66
C ILE A 25 8.47 6.00 6.19
N ARG A 26 9.70 6.02 5.65
CA ARG A 26 9.94 6.44 4.28
C ARG A 26 9.72 5.26 3.33
N ILE A 27 8.68 5.36 2.51
CA ILE A 27 8.35 4.34 1.52
C ILE A 27 9.18 4.59 0.26
N LEU A 28 10.03 3.62 -0.09
CA LEU A 28 10.84 3.62 -1.30
C LEU A 28 10.27 2.60 -2.30
N PRO A 29 10.35 2.86 -3.61
CA PRO A 29 9.74 1.99 -4.64
C PRO A 29 10.36 0.59 -4.74
N VAL A 30 11.56 0.37 -4.20
CA VAL A 30 12.25 -0.93 -4.18
C VAL A 30 11.82 -1.78 -2.95
N ASN A 31 11.07 -1.19 -2.02
CA ASN A 31 10.77 -1.83 -0.75
C ASN A 31 9.55 -2.77 -0.87
N ARG A 32 9.62 -3.93 -0.20
CA ARG A 32 8.48 -4.86 -0.08
C ARG A 32 7.69 -4.50 1.15
N ILE A 33 6.41 -4.19 0.97
CA ILE A 33 5.56 -3.64 2.01
C ILE A 33 4.32 -4.53 2.15
N LYS A 34 3.90 -4.79 3.38
CA LYS A 34 2.64 -5.48 3.64
C LYS A 34 1.48 -4.52 3.42
N ILE A 35 0.55 -4.95 2.59
CA ILE A 35 -0.66 -4.22 2.23
C ILE A 35 -1.88 -5.09 2.54
N VAL A 36 -2.92 -4.46 3.06
CA VAL A 36 -4.24 -5.06 3.18
C VAL A 36 -5.08 -4.51 2.04
N VAL A 37 -5.63 -5.42 1.24
CA VAL A 37 -6.57 -5.09 0.18
C VAL A 37 -7.98 -5.06 0.78
N SER A 38 -8.81 -4.13 0.35
CA SER A 38 -10.21 -4.10 0.76
C SER A 38 -10.94 -5.32 0.20
N SER A 39 -11.71 -6.01 1.05
CA SER A 39 -12.55 -7.15 0.63
C SER A 39 -13.63 -6.76 -0.39
N TYR A 40 -13.95 -5.47 -0.49
CA TYR A 40 -14.99 -4.95 -1.38
C TYR A 40 -14.45 -4.49 -2.73
N ASP A 41 -13.16 -4.17 -2.83
CA ASP A 41 -12.62 -3.43 -3.97
C ASP A 41 -11.14 -3.77 -4.10
N SER A 42 -10.81 -4.72 -4.98
CA SER A 42 -9.44 -5.23 -5.17
C SER A 42 -8.47 -4.19 -5.75
N THR A 43 -8.98 -3.00 -6.10
CA THR A 43 -8.21 -1.86 -6.62
C THR A 43 -7.68 -0.94 -5.52
N LYS A 44 -8.18 -1.08 -4.29
CA LYS A 44 -7.86 -0.21 -3.14
C LYS A 44 -7.25 -0.99 -1.98
N GLY A 45 -6.25 -0.41 -1.34
CA GLY A 45 -5.62 -1.00 -0.16
C GLY A 45 -5.04 0.01 0.83
N HIS A 46 -4.59 -0.53 1.96
CA HIS A 46 -3.94 0.22 3.04
C HIS A 46 -2.59 -0.40 3.40
N ILE A 47 -1.59 0.47 3.65
CA ILE A 47 -0.26 0.08 4.14
C ILE A 47 -0.33 -0.14 5.65
N ILE A 48 0.24 -1.24 6.17
CA ILE A 48 0.39 -1.48 7.63
C ILE A 48 1.75 -1.00 8.13
#